data_AF-A0A2T0N9W8-F1
#
_entry.id   AF-A0A2T0N9W8-F1
#
_cell.length_a   1.000
_cell.length_b   1.000
_cell.length_c   1.000
_cell.angle_alpha   90.00
_cell.angle_beta   90.00
_cell.angle_gamma   90.00
#
_symmetry.space_group_name_H-M   'P 1'
#
loop_
_entity.id
_entity.type
_entity.pdbx_description
1 polymer ?
#
loop_
_entity_poly.entity_id
_entity_poly.type
_entity_poly.pdbx_seq_one_letter_code
_entity_poly.pdbx_strand_id
1 'polypeptide(L)'
;MGAVHDVPWDRPGVTDPITCPECEGGRGERIGPLFLTCRFCAGQGVVGGDNEPAERGAKPPPPPPTAAGHRVWADPYVAAALGCRVCMGAGTVLHIDEEAGTLLAVPCVCAGPPPSAPGGL
;
A
#
# COMPACT_ATOMS: atom_id res chain seq x y z
N MET A 1 -58.57 -13.97 0.19
CA MET A 1 -58.09 -15.32 -0.18
C MET A 1 -57.58 -15.22 -1.61
N GLY A 2 -56.34 -15.44 -2.00
CA GLY A 2 -55.11 -15.81 -1.30
C GLY A 2 -53.93 -15.13 -2.02
N ALA A 3 -52.76 -15.21 -1.39
CA ALA A 3 -51.64 -14.30 -1.51
C ALA A 3 -51.05 -14.13 -2.92
N VAL A 4 -50.72 -12.87 -3.25
CA VAL A 4 -49.64 -12.57 -4.20
C VAL A 4 -48.36 -13.12 -3.59
N HIS A 5 -47.72 -14.07 -4.27
CA HIS A 5 -46.42 -14.54 -3.86
C HIS A 5 -45.40 -13.45 -4.20
N ASP A 6 -45.00 -12.69 -3.19
CA ASP A 6 -43.79 -11.89 -3.23
C ASP A 6 -42.62 -12.86 -3.47
N VAL A 7 -42.14 -12.93 -4.71
CA VAL A 7 -40.85 -13.56 -5.01
C VAL A 7 -39.80 -12.66 -4.37
N PRO A 8 -39.01 -13.15 -3.40
CA PRO A 8 -37.89 -12.39 -2.90
C PRO A 8 -36.95 -12.18 -4.09
N TRP A 9 -36.83 -10.93 -4.54
CA TRP A 9 -35.76 -10.55 -5.44
C TRP A 9 -34.48 -10.65 -4.63
N ASP A 10 -33.82 -11.81 -4.71
CA ASP A 10 -32.43 -11.97 -4.32
C ASP A 10 -31.65 -10.82 -4.95
N ARG A 11 -30.92 -10.09 -4.12
CA ARG A 11 -30.01 -9.04 -4.55
C ARG A 11 -28.96 -9.68 -5.47
N PRO A 12 -28.86 -9.33 -6.76
CA PRO A 12 -27.72 -9.75 -7.55
C PRO A 12 -26.50 -8.96 -7.06
N GLY A 13 -25.48 -9.66 -6.59
CA GLY A 13 -24.16 -9.08 -6.33
C GLY A 13 -23.69 -9.17 -4.88
N VAL A 14 -23.61 -10.40 -4.36
CA VAL A 14 -22.56 -10.77 -3.40
C VAL A 14 -22.14 -12.15 -3.86
N THR A 15 -21.10 -12.23 -4.70
CA THR A 15 -20.49 -13.53 -5.03
C THR A 15 -19.92 -14.13 -3.75
N ASP A 16 -20.22 -15.39 -3.47
CA ASP A 16 -19.63 -16.09 -2.33
C ASP A 16 -18.10 -15.97 -2.37
N PRO A 17 -17.41 -15.70 -1.23
CA PRO A 17 -15.97 -15.60 -1.21
C PRO A 17 -15.32 -16.87 -1.75
N ILE A 18 -14.54 -16.74 -2.81
CA ILE A 18 -13.73 -17.82 -3.36
C ILE A 18 -12.28 -17.69 -2.90
N THR A 19 -11.57 -18.82 -2.83
CA THR A 19 -10.13 -18.83 -2.62
C THR A 19 -9.44 -17.97 -3.68
N CYS A 20 -8.52 -17.10 -3.25
CA CYS A 20 -7.79 -16.23 -4.16
C CYS A 20 -7.01 -17.08 -5.18
N PRO A 21 -7.27 -16.95 -6.50
CA PRO A 21 -6.63 -17.79 -7.52
C PRO A 21 -5.14 -17.47 -7.71
N GLU A 22 -4.68 -16.28 -7.31
CA GLU A 22 -3.29 -15.83 -7.50
C GLU A 22 -2.34 -16.32 -6.42
N CYS A 23 -2.83 -16.49 -5.18
CA CYS A 23 -2.01 -16.99 -4.07
C CYS A 23 -2.53 -18.31 -3.50
N GLU A 24 -3.55 -18.90 -4.12
CA GLU A 24 -4.18 -20.16 -3.70
C GLU A 24 -4.56 -20.17 -2.20
N GLY A 25 -4.96 -19.01 -1.67
CA GLY A 25 -5.28 -18.84 -0.25
C GLY A 25 -4.08 -18.57 0.68
N GLY A 26 -2.86 -18.62 0.16
CA GLY A 26 -1.61 -18.38 0.90
C GLY A 26 -1.37 -16.94 1.36
N ARG A 27 -2.23 -15.99 0.95
CA ARG A 27 -2.23 -14.56 1.35
C ARG A 27 -1.02 -13.76 0.89
N GLY A 28 0.03 -14.38 0.38
CA GLY A 28 1.25 -13.71 -0.04
C GLY A 28 2.44 -14.67 -0.08
N GLU A 29 3.62 -14.09 -0.24
CA GLU A 29 4.88 -14.83 -0.32
C GLU A 29 5.83 -14.39 0.79
N ARG A 30 6.57 -15.35 1.35
CA ARG A 30 7.61 -15.08 2.33
C ARG A 30 8.98 -15.07 1.64
N ILE A 31 9.65 -13.93 1.67
CA ILE A 31 11.00 -13.75 1.13
C ILE A 31 11.93 -13.41 2.31
N GLY A 32 12.63 -14.43 2.81
CA GLY A 32 13.43 -14.31 4.04
C GLY A 32 12.56 -13.87 5.23
N PRO A 33 12.91 -12.77 5.93
CA PRO A 33 12.08 -12.26 7.04
C PRO A 33 10.88 -11.45 6.57
N LEU A 34 10.78 -11.07 5.28
CA LEU A 34 9.72 -10.22 4.76
C LEU A 34 8.52 -11.08 4.31
N PHE A 35 7.32 -10.63 4.64
CA PHE A 35 6.08 -11.17 4.09
C PHE A 35 5.47 -10.16 3.12
N LEU A 36 5.44 -10.52 1.83
CA LEU A 36 4.85 -9.70 0.78
C LEU A 36 3.42 -10.19 0.53
N THR A 37 2.45 -9.39 0.94
CA THR A 37 1.03 -9.70 0.75
C THR A 37 0.70 -9.84 -0.74
N CYS A 38 -0.10 -10.85 -1.10
CA CYS A 38 -0.62 -11.02 -2.45
C CYS A 38 -1.38 -9.76 -2.86
N ARG A 39 -0.99 -9.15 -3.99
CA ARG A 39 -1.58 -7.89 -4.46
C ARG A 39 -3.03 -8.06 -4.91
N PHE A 40 -3.39 -9.24 -5.40
CA PHE A 40 -4.73 -9.51 -5.92
C PHE A 40 -5.79 -9.53 -4.82
N CYS A 41 -5.56 -10.31 -3.76
CA CYS A 41 -6.48 -10.37 -2.61
C CYS A 41 -6.07 -9.45 -1.44
N ALA A 42 -5.06 -8.59 -1.62
CA ALA A 42 -4.51 -7.70 -0.59
C ALA A 42 -4.23 -8.39 0.77
N GLY A 43 -3.73 -9.64 0.75
CA GLY A 43 -3.45 -10.40 1.97
C GLY A 43 -4.61 -11.18 2.60
N GLN A 44 -5.82 -11.14 2.02
CA GLN A 44 -6.99 -11.82 2.59
C GLN A 44 -7.00 -13.34 2.33
N GLY A 45 -6.43 -13.80 1.21
CA GLY A 45 -6.47 -15.21 0.78
C GLY A 45 -7.78 -15.60 0.08
N VAL A 46 -8.75 -14.71 0.02
CA VAL A 46 -10.04 -14.87 -0.67
C VAL A 46 -10.36 -13.63 -1.51
N VAL A 47 -11.21 -13.79 -2.52
CA VAL A 47 -11.80 -12.71 -3.32
C VAL A 47 -13.31 -12.99 -3.46
N GLY A 48 -14.14 -11.95 -3.54
CA GLY A 48 -15.61 -12.10 -3.48
C GLY A 48 -16.25 -11.35 -2.30
N GLY A 49 -17.57 -11.24 -2.34
CA GLY A 49 -18.42 -10.56 -1.36
C GLY A 49 -18.14 -9.06 -1.20
N ASP A 50 -18.28 -8.53 0.02
CA ASP A 50 -18.07 -7.11 0.36
C ASP A 50 -16.70 -6.52 -0.02
N ASN A 51 -15.75 -7.37 -0.45
CA ASN A 51 -14.38 -6.99 -0.80
C ASN A 51 -14.11 -6.99 -2.31
N GLU A 52 -15.10 -7.26 -3.17
CA GLU A 52 -14.90 -7.15 -4.61
C GLU A 52 -14.66 -5.69 -5.03
N PRO A 53 -13.62 -5.41 -5.84
CA PRO A 53 -13.40 -4.08 -6.39
C PRO A 53 -14.59 -3.55 -7.20
N ALA A 54 -15.34 -4.45 -7.84
CA ALA A 54 -16.53 -4.13 -8.64
C ALA A 54 -17.72 -3.67 -7.77
N GLU A 55 -17.82 -4.15 -6.53
CA GLU A 55 -18.90 -3.81 -5.60
C GLU A 55 -18.66 -2.51 -4.82
N ARG A 56 -17.44 -1.96 -4.90
CA ARG A 56 -17.10 -0.65 -4.30
C ARG A 56 -17.89 0.53 -4.91
N GLY A 57 -18.68 0.26 -5.96
CA GLY A 57 -19.46 1.24 -6.69
C GLY A 57 -18.58 2.25 -7.44
N ALA A 58 -19.19 3.31 -7.96
CA ALA A 58 -18.48 4.37 -8.68
C ALA A 58 -17.59 5.25 -7.79
N LYS A 59 -17.45 4.95 -6.49
CA LYS A 59 -16.67 5.79 -5.59
C LYS A 59 -15.18 5.51 -5.84
N PRO A 60 -14.40 6.51 -6.28
CA PRO A 60 -12.98 6.32 -6.48
C PRO A 60 -12.33 5.84 -5.18
N PRO A 61 -11.35 4.93 -5.24
CA PRO A 61 -10.59 4.56 -4.05
C PRO A 61 -9.98 5.83 -3.45
N PRO A 62 -9.84 5.90 -2.11
CA PRO A 62 -9.10 6.99 -1.51
C PRO A 62 -7.69 7.03 -2.12
N PRO A 63 -7.10 8.23 -2.30
CA PRO A 63 -5.75 8.33 -2.82
C PRO A 63 -4.80 7.51 -1.92
N PRO A 64 -3.81 6.83 -2.52
CA PRO A 64 -2.84 6.07 -1.74
C PRO A 64 -2.13 7.01 -0.76
N PRO A 65 -1.83 6.56 0.48
CA PRO A 65 -1.08 7.36 1.42
C PRO A 65 0.32 7.64 0.85
N THR A 66 0.90 8.77 1.23
CA THR A 66 2.32 9.04 0.94
C THR A 66 3.20 7.97 1.60
N ALA A 67 4.42 7.78 1.09
CA ALA A 67 5.37 6.84 1.67
C ALA A 67 5.48 7.05 3.20
N ALA A 68 5.62 8.30 3.66
CA ALA A 68 5.70 8.64 5.09
C ALA A 68 4.41 8.37 5.90
N GLY A 69 3.23 8.42 5.27
CA GLY A 69 1.94 8.16 5.88
C GLY A 69 1.47 6.70 5.79
N HIS A 70 2.28 5.80 5.22
CA HIS A 70 1.91 4.42 5.00
C HIS A 70 1.82 3.63 6.32
N ARG A 71 0.81 2.76 6.46
CA ARG A 71 0.55 1.99 7.70
C ARG A 71 1.68 1.03 8.06
N VAL A 72 2.56 0.71 7.12
CA VAL A 72 3.75 -0.11 7.33
C VAL A 72 4.64 0.45 8.45
N TRP A 73 4.60 1.76 8.69
CA TRP A 73 5.35 2.39 9.78
C TRP A 73 4.76 2.18 11.17
N ALA A 74 3.54 1.66 11.27
CA ALA A 74 2.94 1.23 12.52
C ALA A 74 3.42 -0.17 12.94
N ASP A 75 4.04 -0.92 12.01
CA ASP A 75 4.67 -2.19 12.32
C ASP A 75 6.03 -1.93 13.02
N PRO A 76 6.23 -2.42 14.25
CA PRO A 76 7.44 -2.15 15.01
C PRO A 76 8.69 -2.78 14.39
N TYR A 77 8.54 -3.91 13.68
CA TYR A 77 9.67 -4.59 13.04
C TYR A 77 10.12 -3.85 11.78
N VAL A 78 9.18 -3.42 10.94
CA VAL A 78 9.52 -2.62 9.75
C VAL A 78 10.03 -1.24 10.11
N ALA A 79 9.43 -0.59 11.11
CA ALA A 79 9.88 0.71 11.59
C ALA A 79 11.31 0.65 12.14
N ALA A 80 11.68 -0.43 12.84
CA ALA A 80 13.04 -0.63 13.33
C ALA A 80 14.05 -0.89 12.20
N ALA A 81 13.66 -1.60 11.14
CA ALA A 81 14.56 -2.00 10.07
C ALA A 81 14.98 -0.84 9.13
N LEU A 82 14.10 0.13 8.88
CA LEU A 82 14.31 1.16 7.85
C LEU A 82 14.76 2.52 8.38
N GLY A 83 14.94 2.69 9.70
CA GLY A 83 15.54 3.86 10.35
C GLY A 83 14.78 5.19 10.15
N CYS A 84 14.87 5.78 8.95
CA CYS A 84 14.17 7.01 8.57
C CYS A 84 13.00 6.72 7.61
N ARG A 85 11.81 7.24 7.92
CA ARG A 85 10.60 7.05 7.09
C ARG A 85 10.62 7.78 5.74
N VAL A 86 11.54 8.74 5.58
CA VAL A 86 11.64 9.57 4.38
C VAL A 86 12.62 8.96 3.38
N CYS A 87 13.85 8.64 3.80
CA CYS A 87 14.85 8.04 2.92
C CYS A 87 14.94 6.51 3.02
N MET A 88 14.17 5.86 3.91
CA MET A 88 14.20 4.41 4.14
C MET A 88 15.61 3.88 4.47
N GLY A 89 16.44 4.70 5.12
CA GLY A 89 17.83 4.38 5.47
C GLY A 89 18.86 4.72 4.40
N ALA A 90 18.46 5.21 3.22
CA ALA A 90 19.38 5.55 2.14
C ALA A 90 20.22 6.82 2.40
N GLY A 91 19.79 7.68 3.32
CA GLY A 91 20.47 8.95 3.63
C GLY A 91 20.29 10.05 2.58
N THR A 92 19.78 9.74 1.39
CA THR A 92 19.46 10.69 0.31
C THR A 92 18.05 10.48 -0.21
N VAL A 93 17.47 11.51 -0.83
CA VAL A 93 16.17 11.46 -1.52
C VAL A 93 16.25 12.18 -2.85
N LEU A 94 15.37 11.83 -3.78
CA LEU A 94 15.19 12.59 -5.02
C LEU A 94 14.20 13.73 -4.78
N HIS A 95 14.63 14.94 -5.07
CA HIS A 95 13.82 16.15 -5.08
C HIS A 95 13.57 16.59 -6.52
N ILE A 96 12.35 17.05 -6.82
CA ILE A 96 12.03 17.67 -8.09
C ILE A 96 12.36 19.15 -7.94
N ASP A 97 13.32 19.62 -8.72
CA ASP A 97 13.52 21.05 -8.94
C ASP A 97 12.49 21.49 -9.98
N GLU A 98 11.43 22.18 -9.54
CA GLU A 98 10.33 22.61 -10.41
C GLU A 98 10.74 23.70 -11.39
N GLU A 99 11.77 24.51 -11.06
CA GLU A 99 12.27 25.58 -11.92
C GLU A 99 13.10 24.99 -13.07
N ALA A 100 13.97 24.03 -12.76
CA ALA A 100 14.79 23.34 -13.74
C ALA A 100 14.09 22.16 -14.42
N GLY A 101 12.93 21.73 -13.91
CA GLY A 101 12.20 20.55 -14.38
C GLY A 101 13.00 19.26 -14.28
N THR A 102 13.86 19.12 -13.27
CA THR A 102 14.80 18.00 -13.14
C THR A 102 14.75 17.33 -11.77
N LEU A 103 15.30 16.11 -11.68
CA LEU A 103 15.42 15.35 -10.44
C LEU A 103 16.85 15.49 -9.89
N LEU A 104 16.95 15.93 -8.64
CA LEU A 104 18.24 16.07 -7.94
C LEU A 104 18.26 15.15 -6.71
N ALA A 105 19.37 14.43 -6.53
CA ALA A 105 19.62 13.70 -5.30
C ALA A 105 20.10 14.67 -4.22
N VAL A 106 19.35 14.80 -3.13
CA VAL A 106 19.66 15.68 -2.01
C VAL A 106 19.78 14.89 -0.71
N PRO A 107 20.56 15.36 0.28
CA PRO A 107 20.60 14.75 1.61
C PRO A 107 19.20 14.69 2.24
N CYS A 108 18.89 13.55 2.86
CA CYS A 108 17.69 13.43 3.68
C CYS A 108 17.84 14.26 4.96
N VAL A 109 16.73 14.80 5.48
CA VAL A 109 16.68 15.53 6.75
C VAL A 109 17.29 14.75 7.93
N CYS A 110 17.26 13.42 7.91
CA CYS A 110 17.83 12.58 8.95
C CYS A 110 19.36 12.41 8.84
N ALA A 111 19.97 12.75 7.69
CA ALA A 111 21.40 12.57 7.46
C ALA A 111 22.24 13.70 8.06
N GLY A 112 21.60 14.72 8.65
CA GLY A 112 22.28 15.93 9.12
C GLY A 112 22.70 16.85 7.96
N PRO A 113 23.22 18.06 8.26
CA PRO A 113 23.83 18.90 7.24
C PRO A 113 25.01 18.14 6.60
N PRO A 114 25.25 18.30 5.28
CA PRO A 114 26.44 17.74 4.67
C PRO A 114 27.68 18.25 5.41
N PRO A 115 28.75 17.45 5.53
CA PRO A 115 29.99 17.95 6.12
C PRO A 115 30.38 19.22 5.35
N SER A 116 30.56 20.32 6.08
CA SER A 116 31.06 21.58 5.52
C SER A 116 32.31 21.26 4.70
N ALA A 117 32.29 21.61 3.41
CA ALA A 117 33.45 21.44 2.54
C ALA A 117 34.69 21.94 3.27
N PRO A 118 35.82 21.21 3.25
CA PRO A 118 37.04 21.67 3.89
C PRO A 118 37.37 23.04 3.30
N GLY A 119 37.35 24.07 4.16
CA GLY A 119 37.70 25.43 3.77
C GLY A 119 39.12 25.44 3.22
N GLY A 120 39.23 25.56 1.90
CA GLY A 120 40.49 25.83 1.21
C GLY A 120 40.72 27.34 1.24
N LEU A 121 41.79 27.73 1.95
CA LEU A 121 42.43 29.05 1.90
C LEU A 121 42.88 29.43 0.49
#